data_AF-A1T1P9-F1
#
_entry.id   AF-A1T1P9-F1
#
_cell.length_a   1.000
_cell.length_b   1.000
_cell.length_c   1.000
_cell.angle_alpha   90.00
_cell.angle_beta   90.00
_cell.angle_gamma   90.00
#
_symmetry.space_group_name_H-M   'P 1'
#
loop_
_entity.id
_entity.type
_entity.pdbx_description
1 polymer ?
#
loop_
_entity_poly.entity_id
_entity_poly.type
_entity_poly.pdbx_seq_one_letter_code
_entity_poly.pdbx_strand_id
1 'polypeptide(L)'
;MNRAVALRIAACGIMGLGAALLIAALLLSTYTQGKIAKIPLDIDATLISDGTGTAFDPASLLGERFVINEDVPVVMQQQMTVESPANADVVTLQVGTTLKRSDQQKDEGLLLAMVDTVTVNRQTAMAVSSETNPGGSVQKPRAIEDENPPTSIALPHEGLTYRFPFDTEKKTYQVFDPIAQKAFDANYSGEEDVNGLTAYKFTQNIGFDADGKLVEPVKFASLYDDDADSQATATAKLWGLEGDPEESITMTRYYAAQRTFWVDPVSGTIVKKTDRGYQYYAREALKPEVTFVDYTVTSNEETVEAQVAAAQDERDRVSLWGRILPITFTALGLVALVGGALLGTFSLRAESLLIDPGLDDTGGRFFGRRGDEGEPVPGAEAMTEKLPAQRPSDLPPDKPV
;
A
#
# COMPACT_ATOMS: atom_id res chain seq x y z
N MET A 1 32.82 16.44 40.42
CA MET A 1 33.09 15.49 39.31
C MET A 1 34.22 16.05 38.47
N ASN A 2 35.30 15.29 38.26
CA ASN A 2 36.48 15.77 37.52
C ASN A 2 36.12 15.88 36.02
N ARG A 3 36.56 16.94 35.32
CA ARG A 3 36.17 17.18 33.91
C ARG A 3 36.51 15.99 33.00
N ALA A 4 37.62 15.30 33.25
CA ALA A 4 38.03 14.08 32.54
C ALA A 4 37.05 12.91 32.73
N VAL A 5 36.53 12.71 33.94
CA VAL A 5 35.52 11.67 34.23
C VAL A 5 34.20 11.98 33.53
N ALA A 6 33.78 13.25 33.52
CA ALA A 6 32.59 13.69 32.80
C ALA A 6 32.71 13.46 31.28
N LEU A 7 33.88 13.76 30.69
CA LEU A 7 34.17 13.52 29.27
C LEU A 7 34.15 12.03 28.90
N ARG A 8 34.60 11.13 29.79
CA ARG A 8 34.53 9.68 29.58
C ARG A 8 33.10 9.16 29.63
N ILE A 9 32.32 9.58 30.60
CA ILE A 9 30.90 9.20 30.71
C ILE A 9 30.14 9.69 29.47
N ALA A 10 30.41 10.91 29.01
CA ALA A 10 29.85 11.44 27.77
C ALA A 10 30.28 10.63 26.53
N ALA A 11 31.57 10.31 26.40
CA ALA A 11 32.08 9.50 25.29
C ALA A 11 31.44 8.10 25.25
N CYS A 12 31.34 7.42 26.39
CA CYS A 12 30.66 6.12 26.50
C CYS A 12 29.16 6.23 26.19
N GLY A 13 28.49 7.29 26.64
CA GLY A 13 27.08 7.53 26.34
C GLY A 13 26.84 7.74 24.83
N ILE A 14 27.69 8.53 24.18
CA ILE A 14 27.59 8.78 22.73
C ILE A 14 27.88 7.51 21.93
N MET A 15 28.90 6.73 22.32
CA MET A 15 29.18 5.44 21.65
C MET A 15 28.04 4.42 21.86
N GLY A 16 27.46 4.36 23.06
CA GLY A 16 26.30 3.51 23.35
C GLY A 16 25.08 3.88 22.51
N LEU A 17 24.78 5.18 22.38
CA LEU A 17 23.74 5.67 21.49
C LEU A 17 24.04 5.31 20.02
N GLY A 18 25.29 5.49 19.59
CA GLY A 18 25.71 5.14 18.23
C GLY A 18 25.48 3.66 17.91
N ALA A 19 25.90 2.77 18.81
CA ALA A 19 25.65 1.33 18.68
C ALA A 19 24.15 1.00 18.67
N ALA A 20 23.35 1.63 19.54
CA ALA A 20 21.90 1.43 19.57
C ALA A 20 21.23 1.88 18.26
N LEU A 21 21.63 3.01 17.69
CA LEU A 21 21.13 3.50 16.40
C LEU A 21 21.49 2.55 15.26
N LEU A 22 22.71 1.99 15.23
CA LEU A 22 23.09 1.00 14.23
C LEU A 22 22.29 -0.30 14.38
N ILE A 23 22.03 -0.77 15.60
CA ILE A 23 21.17 -1.94 15.85
C ILE A 23 19.75 -1.64 15.37
N ALA A 24 19.20 -0.46 15.69
CA ALA A 24 17.89 -0.04 15.23
C ALA A 24 17.82 0.04 13.69
N ALA A 25 18.83 0.57 13.02
CA ALA A 25 18.91 0.61 11.56
C ALA A 25 18.94 -0.81 10.95
N LEU A 26 19.70 -1.73 11.54
CA LEU A 26 19.77 -3.12 11.11
C LEU A 26 18.41 -3.82 11.26
N LEU A 27 17.74 -3.63 12.41
CA LEU A 27 16.41 -4.17 12.63
C LEU A 27 15.39 -3.58 11.65
N LEU A 28 15.44 -2.26 11.40
CA LEU A 28 14.53 -1.61 10.47
C LEU A 28 14.68 -2.14 9.03
N SER A 29 15.92 -2.26 8.57
CA SER A 29 16.22 -2.74 7.21
C SER A 29 15.89 -4.22 6.99
N THR A 30 16.09 -5.07 8.01
CA THR A 30 15.93 -6.53 7.84
C THR A 30 14.55 -7.06 8.25
N TYR A 31 13.88 -6.41 9.21
CA TYR A 31 12.63 -6.91 9.78
C TYR A 31 11.40 -6.13 9.33
N THR A 32 11.53 -4.83 9.04
CA THR A 32 10.35 -3.95 8.96
C THR A 32 9.77 -3.86 7.55
N GLN A 33 10.55 -4.02 6.49
CA GLN A 33 10.08 -3.93 5.10
C GLN A 33 8.88 -4.85 4.82
N GLY A 34 8.98 -6.14 5.12
CA GLY A 34 7.88 -7.11 4.93
C GLY A 34 6.69 -6.92 5.89
N LYS A 35 6.83 -6.06 6.92
CA LYS A 35 5.75 -5.77 7.88
C LYS A 35 4.97 -4.50 7.56
N ILE A 36 5.50 -3.63 6.69
CA ILE A 36 4.90 -2.31 6.38
C ILE A 36 4.19 -2.29 5.04
N ALA A 37 4.72 -3.01 4.04
CA ALA A 37 4.08 -3.21 2.75
C ALA A 37 2.85 -4.13 2.92
N LYS A 38 1.80 -3.59 3.52
CA LYS A 38 0.57 -4.29 3.88
C LYS A 38 -0.63 -3.40 3.61
N ILE A 39 -1.68 -3.97 3.04
CA ILE A 39 -2.97 -3.29 2.81
C ILE A 39 -3.42 -2.63 4.14
N PRO A 40 -3.83 -1.35 4.12
CA PRO A 40 -4.31 -0.66 5.32
C PRO A 40 -5.54 -1.34 5.95
N LEU A 41 -5.79 -1.08 7.24
CA LEU A 41 -6.93 -1.66 7.99
C LEU A 41 -8.09 -0.68 8.16
N ASP A 42 -7.95 0.51 7.58
CA ASP A 42 -8.77 1.69 7.74
C ASP A 42 -9.20 2.23 6.38
N ILE A 43 -9.28 1.36 5.36
CA ILE A 43 -9.79 1.73 4.05
C ILE A 43 -11.27 2.10 4.20
N ASP A 44 -11.57 3.34 3.84
CA ASP A 44 -12.91 3.87 3.62
C ASP A 44 -12.83 4.79 2.41
N ALA A 45 -13.33 4.32 1.27
CA ALA A 45 -13.18 5.00 -0.01
C ALA A 45 -14.46 4.94 -0.83
N THR A 46 -14.82 6.08 -1.42
CA THR A 46 -15.86 6.18 -2.44
C THR A 46 -15.18 6.43 -3.79
N LEU A 47 -15.33 5.50 -4.72
CA LEU A 47 -14.79 5.59 -6.08
C LEU A 47 -15.93 5.87 -7.04
N ILE A 48 -15.82 6.94 -7.83
CA ILE A 48 -16.83 7.35 -8.80
C ILE A 48 -16.24 7.31 -10.20
N SER A 49 -16.95 6.67 -11.12
CA SER A 49 -16.59 6.61 -12.53
C SER A 49 -17.77 7.06 -13.38
N ASP A 50 -17.51 7.99 -14.28
CA ASP A 50 -18.51 8.60 -15.15
C ASP A 50 -18.36 8.07 -16.58
N GLY A 51 -19.46 8.04 -17.32
CA GLY A 51 -19.45 7.59 -18.71
C GLY A 51 -20.83 7.63 -19.35
N THR A 52 -20.93 6.92 -20.47
CA THR A 52 -22.19 6.73 -21.20
C THR A 52 -22.37 5.25 -21.54
N GLY A 53 -23.59 4.90 -21.92
CA GLY A 53 -23.90 3.57 -22.37
C GLY A 53 -25.26 3.45 -23.04
N THR A 54 -25.55 2.22 -23.42
CA THR A 54 -26.84 1.76 -23.89
C THR A 54 -27.48 0.96 -22.77
N ALA A 55 -28.71 1.28 -22.37
CA ALA A 55 -29.35 0.65 -21.24
C ALA A 55 -30.82 0.31 -21.53
N PHE A 56 -31.24 -0.86 -21.07
CA PHE A 56 -32.64 -1.25 -21.02
C PHE A 56 -33.42 -0.28 -20.10
N ASP A 57 -34.60 0.13 -20.54
CA ASP A 57 -35.52 0.95 -19.76
C ASP A 57 -36.48 0.04 -18.96
N PRO A 58 -36.36 -0.03 -17.62
CA PRO A 58 -37.22 -0.87 -16.80
C PRO A 58 -38.71 -0.53 -16.93
N ALA A 59 -39.07 0.74 -17.23
CA ALA A 59 -40.46 1.15 -17.41
C ALA A 59 -41.12 0.47 -18.63
N SER A 60 -40.31 0.02 -19.60
CA SER A 60 -40.79 -0.68 -20.78
C SER A 60 -41.32 -2.09 -20.52
N LEU A 61 -41.08 -2.66 -19.33
CA LEU A 61 -41.69 -3.93 -18.90
C LEU A 61 -43.22 -3.88 -18.88
N LEU A 62 -43.81 -2.70 -18.72
CA LEU A 62 -45.26 -2.47 -18.75
C LEU A 62 -45.76 -2.01 -20.13
N GLY A 63 -44.86 -1.90 -21.12
CA GLY A 63 -45.14 -1.38 -22.45
C GLY A 63 -45.49 -2.47 -23.47
N GLU A 64 -45.66 -2.05 -24.73
CA GLU A 64 -45.91 -2.96 -25.85
C GLU A 64 -44.66 -3.68 -26.37
N ARG A 65 -43.47 -3.16 -26.03
CA ARG A 65 -42.16 -3.70 -26.38
C ARG A 65 -41.11 -3.22 -25.40
N PHE A 66 -40.03 -3.99 -25.27
CA PHE A 66 -38.85 -3.58 -24.55
C PHE A 66 -38.16 -2.40 -25.24
N VAL A 67 -37.74 -1.41 -24.44
CA VAL A 67 -37.09 -0.20 -24.91
C VAL A 67 -35.65 -0.20 -24.42
N ILE A 68 -34.75 0.13 -25.33
CA ILE A 68 -33.32 0.27 -25.08
C ILE A 68 -32.97 1.71 -25.43
N ASN A 69 -32.45 2.45 -24.46
CA ASN A 69 -32.00 3.82 -24.66
C ASN A 69 -30.51 3.83 -24.96
N GLU A 70 -30.13 4.49 -26.04
CA GLU A 70 -28.73 4.71 -26.44
C GLU A 70 -28.21 6.02 -25.87
N ASP A 71 -26.89 6.13 -25.73
CA ASP A 71 -26.18 7.33 -25.29
C ASP A 71 -26.68 7.93 -23.96
N VAL A 72 -27.12 7.07 -23.03
CA VAL A 72 -27.55 7.51 -21.69
C VAL A 72 -26.34 7.76 -20.78
N PRO A 73 -26.35 8.83 -19.96
CA PRO A 73 -25.25 9.11 -19.05
C PRO A 73 -25.31 8.18 -17.84
N VAL A 74 -24.24 7.44 -17.58
CA VAL A 74 -24.15 6.46 -16.49
C VAL A 74 -23.04 6.79 -15.52
N VAL A 75 -23.26 6.46 -14.26
CA VAL A 75 -22.33 6.64 -13.16
C VAL A 75 -22.19 5.31 -12.43
N MET A 76 -20.95 4.84 -12.29
CA MET A 76 -20.60 3.73 -11.42
C MET A 76 -20.01 4.27 -10.13
N GLN A 77 -20.55 3.83 -9.00
CA GLN A 77 -20.02 4.16 -7.68
C GLN A 77 -19.64 2.88 -6.93
N GLN A 78 -18.43 2.84 -6.37
CA GLN A 78 -17.98 1.77 -5.48
C GLN A 78 -17.68 2.36 -4.11
N GLN A 79 -18.36 1.89 -3.06
CA GLN A 79 -18.00 2.17 -1.67
C GLN A 79 -17.23 0.99 -1.12
N MET A 80 -16.01 1.23 -0.63
CA MET A 80 -15.16 0.20 -0.04
C MET A 80 -14.92 0.50 1.43
N THR A 81 -15.18 -0.48 2.29
CA THR A 81 -14.92 -0.41 3.73
C THR A 81 -14.18 -1.65 4.22
N VAL A 82 -13.53 -1.52 5.38
CA VAL A 82 -12.93 -2.66 6.08
C VAL A 82 -13.92 -3.27 7.07
N GLU A 83 -14.10 -4.58 6.95
CA GLU A 83 -14.94 -5.39 7.84
C GLU A 83 -14.11 -6.40 8.64
N SER A 84 -14.75 -7.02 9.63
CA SER A 84 -14.14 -8.15 10.35
C SER A 84 -14.19 -9.44 9.52
N PRO A 85 -13.13 -10.27 9.52
CA PRO A 85 -11.85 -10.09 10.23
C PRO A 85 -10.89 -9.10 9.56
N ALA A 86 -10.22 -8.29 10.39
CA ALA A 86 -9.16 -7.37 9.99
C ALA A 86 -8.05 -7.39 11.06
N ASN A 87 -6.85 -7.85 10.70
CA ASN A 87 -5.75 -8.04 11.65
C ASN A 87 -4.38 -7.90 10.99
N ALA A 88 -3.31 -8.39 11.61
CA ALA A 88 -1.96 -8.26 11.10
C ALA A 88 -1.77 -8.89 9.71
N ASP A 89 -2.51 -9.95 9.37
CA ASP A 89 -2.24 -10.79 8.20
C ASP A 89 -3.34 -10.73 7.14
N VAL A 90 -4.60 -10.57 7.56
CA VAL A 90 -5.75 -10.48 6.65
C VAL A 90 -6.56 -9.21 6.88
N VAL A 91 -7.24 -8.77 5.83
CA VAL A 91 -8.25 -7.69 5.87
C VAL A 91 -9.46 -8.15 5.07
N THR A 92 -10.65 -7.87 5.59
CA THR A 92 -11.90 -8.11 4.85
C THR A 92 -12.35 -6.80 4.24
N LEU A 93 -12.55 -6.79 2.93
CA LEU A 93 -13.06 -5.65 2.19
C LEU A 93 -14.53 -5.93 1.86
N GLN A 94 -15.41 -5.01 2.22
CA GLN A 94 -16.78 -4.98 1.72
C GLN A 94 -16.88 -3.87 0.68
N VAL A 95 -17.35 -4.23 -0.52
CA VAL A 95 -17.47 -3.32 -1.65
C VAL A 95 -18.90 -3.30 -2.16
N GLY A 96 -19.59 -2.21 -1.88
CA GLY A 96 -20.88 -1.89 -2.49
C GLY A 96 -20.67 -1.25 -3.85
N THR A 97 -21.12 -1.88 -4.93
CA THR A 97 -21.05 -1.35 -6.30
C THR A 97 -22.44 -1.03 -6.80
N THR A 98 -22.61 0.18 -7.34
CA THR A 98 -23.82 0.59 -8.07
C THR A 98 -23.45 1.08 -9.46
N LEU A 99 -24.29 0.76 -10.44
CA LEU A 99 -24.29 1.40 -11.76
C LEU A 99 -25.68 1.99 -11.96
N LYS A 100 -25.75 3.29 -12.26
CA LYS A 100 -27.01 3.98 -12.46
C LYS A 100 -26.96 4.96 -13.61
N ARG A 101 -28.10 5.16 -14.25
CA ARG A 101 -28.40 6.29 -15.13
C ARG A 101 -28.52 7.57 -14.31
N SER A 102 -27.73 8.59 -14.68
CA SER A 102 -27.73 9.88 -13.98
C SER A 102 -28.82 10.84 -14.46
N ASP A 103 -29.45 10.55 -15.59
CA ASP A 103 -30.61 11.28 -16.14
C ASP A 103 -31.95 10.87 -15.49
N GLN A 104 -31.97 9.80 -14.71
CA GLN A 104 -33.17 9.26 -14.05
C GLN A 104 -33.15 9.54 -12.55
N GLN A 105 -34.34 9.64 -11.93
CA GLN A 105 -34.44 9.93 -10.50
C GLN A 105 -34.50 8.66 -9.65
N LYS A 106 -33.90 8.72 -8.46
CA LYS A 106 -33.92 7.65 -7.44
C LYS A 106 -33.51 6.29 -8.05
N ASP A 107 -34.30 5.26 -7.81
CA ASP A 107 -34.01 3.88 -8.18
C ASP A 107 -34.45 3.55 -9.61
N GLU A 108 -35.16 4.45 -10.30
CA GLU A 108 -35.60 4.25 -11.70
C GLU A 108 -34.40 4.15 -12.66
N GLY A 109 -33.26 4.74 -12.29
CA GLY A 109 -32.02 4.67 -13.04
C GLY A 109 -31.11 3.51 -12.68
N LEU A 110 -31.44 2.67 -11.69
CA LEU A 110 -30.53 1.64 -11.18
C LEU A 110 -30.41 0.48 -12.15
N LEU A 111 -29.18 0.19 -12.59
CA LEU A 111 -28.87 -0.89 -13.55
C LEU A 111 -28.16 -2.07 -12.90
N LEU A 112 -27.37 -1.80 -11.85
CA LEU A 112 -26.69 -2.80 -11.03
C LEU A 112 -26.59 -2.28 -9.61
N ALA A 113 -26.85 -3.16 -8.64
CA ALA A 113 -26.47 -2.97 -7.25
C ALA A 113 -25.99 -4.31 -6.70
N MET A 114 -24.80 -4.33 -6.11
CA MET A 114 -24.27 -5.51 -5.45
C MET A 114 -23.38 -5.13 -4.28
N VAL A 115 -23.31 -6.01 -3.29
CA VAL A 115 -22.35 -5.90 -2.18
C VAL A 115 -21.54 -7.18 -2.19
N ASP A 116 -20.26 -7.05 -2.50
CA ASP A 116 -19.29 -8.14 -2.50
C ASP A 116 -18.38 -7.99 -1.27
N THR A 117 -18.08 -9.09 -0.60
CA THR A 117 -17.24 -9.10 0.60
C THR A 117 -16.15 -10.14 0.41
N VAL A 118 -14.89 -9.76 0.57
CA VAL A 118 -13.74 -10.65 0.33
C VAL A 118 -12.71 -10.49 1.43
N THR A 119 -12.20 -11.60 1.95
CA THR A 119 -11.06 -11.60 2.88
C THR A 119 -9.78 -11.81 2.10
N VAL A 120 -8.84 -10.87 2.19
CA VAL A 120 -7.56 -10.92 1.45
C VAL A 120 -6.36 -10.91 2.39
N ASN A 121 -5.28 -11.54 1.95
CA ASN A 121 -3.98 -11.43 2.60
C ASN A 121 -3.43 -10.01 2.39
N ARG A 122 -3.04 -9.34 3.48
CA ARG A 122 -2.59 -7.95 3.43
C ARG A 122 -1.27 -7.74 2.70
N GLN A 123 -0.43 -8.76 2.57
CA GLN A 123 0.84 -8.66 1.84
C GLN A 123 0.66 -9.00 0.35
N THR A 124 -0.04 -10.09 0.06
CA THR A 124 -0.13 -10.61 -1.32
C THR A 124 -1.35 -10.11 -2.08
N ALA A 125 -2.31 -9.48 -1.39
CA ALA A 125 -3.62 -9.08 -1.93
C ALA A 125 -4.49 -10.23 -2.48
N MET A 126 -4.06 -11.49 -2.28
CA MET A 126 -4.80 -12.67 -2.71
C MET A 126 -5.95 -12.95 -1.77
N ALA A 127 -7.10 -13.37 -2.31
CA ALA A 127 -8.21 -13.91 -1.54
C ALA A 127 -7.75 -15.08 -0.66
N VAL A 128 -8.26 -15.13 0.57
CA VAL A 128 -7.93 -16.16 1.56
C VAL A 128 -9.21 -16.79 2.06
N SER A 129 -9.40 -18.07 1.73
CA SER A 129 -10.43 -18.92 2.33
C SER A 129 -9.89 -19.64 3.57
N SER A 130 -10.77 -19.88 4.53
CA SER A 130 -10.56 -20.73 5.71
C SER A 130 -11.75 -21.67 5.91
N GLU A 131 -11.63 -22.65 6.80
CA GLU A 131 -12.73 -23.58 7.11
C GLU A 131 -13.99 -22.88 7.61
N THR A 132 -13.87 -21.69 8.20
CA THR A 132 -14.97 -20.91 8.76
C THR A 132 -15.31 -19.66 7.94
N ASN A 133 -14.58 -19.38 6.86
CA ASN A 133 -14.83 -18.27 5.95
C ASN A 133 -14.48 -18.72 4.52
N PRO A 134 -15.46 -18.87 3.61
CA PRO A 134 -15.22 -19.36 2.25
C PRO A 134 -14.28 -18.48 1.40
N GLY A 135 -13.81 -17.35 1.93
CA GLY A 135 -12.87 -16.42 1.29
C GLY A 135 -13.55 -15.21 0.68
N GLY A 136 -14.87 -15.31 0.49
CA GLY A 136 -15.75 -14.19 0.23
C GLY A 136 -17.22 -14.58 0.21
N SER A 137 -18.05 -13.57 0.04
CA SER A 137 -19.50 -13.68 -0.05
C SER A 137 -20.06 -12.52 -0.84
N VAL A 138 -21.23 -12.73 -1.41
CA VAL A 138 -22.01 -11.67 -2.07
C VAL A 138 -23.35 -11.56 -1.39
N GLN A 139 -23.87 -10.35 -1.24
CA GLN A 139 -25.22 -10.15 -0.71
C GLN A 139 -26.24 -10.78 -1.66
N LYS A 140 -27.18 -11.58 -1.11
CA LYS A 140 -28.28 -12.14 -1.88
C LYS A 140 -29.09 -11.01 -2.52
N PRO A 141 -29.38 -11.08 -3.83
CA PRO A 141 -30.27 -10.12 -4.47
C PRO A 141 -31.61 -10.03 -3.75
N ARG A 142 -32.17 -8.83 -3.72
CA ARG A 142 -33.42 -8.52 -3.02
C ARG A 142 -34.20 -7.46 -3.79
N ALA A 143 -35.52 -7.51 -3.68
CA ALA A 143 -36.37 -6.47 -4.23
C ALA A 143 -36.22 -5.16 -3.42
N ILE A 144 -36.53 -4.03 -4.04
CA ILE A 144 -36.44 -2.70 -3.41
C ILE A 144 -37.39 -2.62 -2.20
N GLU A 145 -38.51 -3.34 -2.25
CA GLU A 145 -39.54 -3.38 -1.21
C GLU A 145 -39.25 -4.40 -0.09
N ASP A 146 -38.21 -5.23 -0.25
CA ASP A 146 -37.81 -6.15 0.81
C ASP A 146 -37.25 -5.34 1.98
N GLU A 147 -37.83 -5.48 3.18
CA GLU A 147 -37.36 -4.82 4.42
C GLU A 147 -36.57 -5.76 5.34
N ASN A 148 -36.43 -7.05 4.98
CA ASN A 148 -35.71 -8.01 5.82
C ASN A 148 -34.21 -7.64 5.92
N PRO A 149 -33.51 -8.03 7.00
CA PRO A 149 -32.07 -7.85 7.05
C PRO A 149 -31.38 -8.52 5.84
N PRO A 150 -30.39 -7.86 5.21
CA PRO A 150 -29.67 -8.45 4.08
C PRO A 150 -29.00 -9.75 4.52
N THR A 151 -29.00 -10.74 3.64
CA THR A 151 -28.30 -12.02 3.82
C THR A 151 -27.25 -12.18 2.75
N SER A 152 -26.22 -12.99 3.01
CA SER A 152 -25.11 -13.22 2.08
C SER A 152 -25.05 -14.68 1.65
N ILE A 153 -24.62 -14.90 0.41
CA ILE A 153 -24.33 -16.19 -0.18
C ILE A 153 -22.81 -16.34 -0.23
N ALA A 154 -22.30 -17.52 0.14
CA ALA A 154 -20.88 -17.83 0.03
C ALA A 154 -20.45 -17.76 -1.44
N LEU A 155 -19.41 -16.97 -1.72
CA LEU A 155 -18.82 -16.82 -3.04
C LEU A 155 -17.31 -16.83 -2.87
N PRO A 156 -16.64 -17.98 -3.02
CA PRO A 156 -15.19 -18.05 -2.92
C PRO A 156 -14.52 -17.23 -4.02
N HIS A 157 -13.72 -16.25 -3.63
CA HIS A 157 -12.88 -15.48 -4.55
C HIS A 157 -11.58 -16.22 -4.84
N GLU A 158 -11.14 -16.15 -6.09
CA GLU A 158 -9.82 -16.63 -6.52
C GLU A 158 -9.01 -15.46 -7.10
N GLY A 159 -7.71 -15.42 -6.81
CA GLY A 159 -6.85 -14.35 -7.32
C GLY A 159 -6.91 -13.06 -6.49
N LEU A 160 -6.63 -11.95 -7.15
CA LEU A 160 -6.71 -10.60 -6.61
C LEU A 160 -8.15 -10.07 -6.69
N THR A 161 -8.54 -9.27 -5.71
CA THR A 161 -9.83 -8.57 -5.74
C THR A 161 -9.64 -7.14 -5.24
N TYR A 162 -10.14 -6.16 -5.99
CA TYR A 162 -10.13 -4.71 -5.69
C TYR A 162 -8.77 -4.04 -5.51
N ARG A 163 -7.66 -4.78 -5.44
CA ARG A 163 -6.33 -4.23 -5.23
C ARG A 163 -5.23 -5.16 -5.74
N PHE A 164 -4.07 -4.60 -6.06
CA PHE A 164 -2.85 -5.33 -6.38
C PHE A 164 -1.91 -5.39 -5.16
N PRO A 165 -0.97 -6.35 -5.10
CA PRO A 165 0.01 -6.40 -4.02
C PRO A 165 0.95 -5.18 -4.05
N PHE A 166 1.52 -4.84 -2.90
CA PHE A 166 2.69 -3.96 -2.85
C PHE A 166 3.81 -4.54 -3.72
N ASP A 167 4.68 -3.65 -4.22
CA ASP A 167 5.74 -4.04 -5.16
C ASP A 167 5.16 -4.80 -6.37
N THR A 168 4.05 -4.31 -6.94
CA THR A 168 3.38 -4.91 -8.10
C THR A 168 4.38 -5.12 -9.24
N GLU A 169 4.39 -6.32 -9.80
CA GLU A 169 5.31 -6.74 -10.85
C GLU A 169 4.65 -6.64 -12.23
N LYS A 170 5.47 -6.55 -13.29
CA LYS A 170 5.03 -6.54 -14.69
C LYS A 170 4.72 -7.95 -15.19
N LYS A 171 3.68 -8.58 -14.64
CA LYS A 171 3.25 -9.94 -14.97
C LYS A 171 1.74 -10.06 -15.08
N THR A 172 1.24 -11.19 -15.54
CA THR A 172 -0.18 -11.49 -15.51
C THR A 172 -0.63 -11.82 -14.09
N TYR A 173 -1.77 -11.29 -13.69
CA TYR A 173 -2.44 -11.59 -12.42
C TYR A 173 -3.83 -12.14 -12.68
N GLN A 174 -4.26 -13.15 -11.92
CA GLN A 174 -5.66 -13.54 -11.88
C GLN A 174 -6.44 -12.52 -11.04
N VAL A 175 -7.45 -11.88 -11.62
CA VAL A 175 -8.31 -10.91 -10.94
C VAL A 175 -9.74 -11.43 -10.94
N PHE A 176 -10.39 -11.45 -9.78
CA PHE A 176 -11.76 -11.92 -9.62
C PHE A 176 -12.77 -10.92 -10.18
N ASP A 177 -13.76 -11.42 -10.92
CA ASP A 177 -14.93 -10.66 -11.35
C ASP A 177 -16.16 -11.15 -10.57
N PRO A 178 -16.82 -10.27 -9.80
CA PRO A 178 -17.94 -10.68 -8.95
C PRO A 178 -19.27 -10.89 -9.71
N ILE A 179 -19.38 -10.45 -10.97
CA ILE A 179 -20.55 -10.65 -11.83
C ILE A 179 -20.46 -12.01 -12.56
N ALA A 180 -19.30 -12.31 -13.15
CA ALA A 180 -18.98 -13.60 -13.74
C ALA A 180 -18.69 -14.69 -12.69
N GLN A 181 -18.48 -14.28 -11.43
CA GLN A 181 -18.17 -15.14 -10.29
C GLN A 181 -16.91 -16.01 -10.52
N LYS A 182 -15.92 -15.47 -11.24
CA LYS A 182 -14.71 -16.17 -11.67
C LYS A 182 -13.51 -15.23 -11.82
N ALA A 183 -12.32 -15.78 -11.71
CA ALA A 183 -11.08 -15.06 -11.97
C ALA A 183 -10.66 -15.12 -13.44
N PHE A 184 -10.19 -13.99 -13.96
CA PHE A 184 -9.67 -13.84 -15.32
C PHE A 184 -8.33 -13.13 -15.33
N ASP A 185 -7.53 -13.40 -16.35
CA ASP A 185 -6.21 -12.82 -16.51
C ASP A 185 -6.30 -11.29 -16.70
N ALA A 186 -5.62 -10.55 -15.83
CA ALA A 186 -5.26 -9.15 -16.00
C ALA A 186 -3.81 -9.08 -16.47
N ASN A 187 -3.60 -8.80 -17.75
CA ASN A 187 -2.30 -8.79 -18.40
C ASN A 187 -1.68 -7.39 -18.33
N TYR A 188 -0.40 -7.30 -17.98
CA TYR A 188 0.36 -6.05 -18.07
C TYR A 188 0.40 -5.55 -19.52
N SER A 189 -0.04 -4.32 -19.75
CA SER A 189 -0.18 -3.70 -21.07
C SER A 189 0.62 -2.40 -21.26
N GLY A 190 1.35 -1.93 -20.23
CA GLY A 190 2.26 -0.79 -20.34
C GLY A 190 2.37 0.04 -19.06
N GLU A 191 2.90 1.25 -19.20
CA GLU A 191 2.94 2.26 -18.13
C GLU A 191 2.31 3.55 -18.64
N GLU A 192 1.71 4.32 -17.73
CA GLU A 192 1.12 5.62 -18.02
C GLU A 192 1.32 6.55 -16.82
N ASP A 193 1.50 7.84 -17.07
CA ASP A 193 1.48 8.84 -16.01
C ASP A 193 0.04 9.17 -15.65
N VAL A 194 -0.31 9.01 -14.37
CA VAL A 194 -1.61 9.34 -13.81
C VAL A 194 -1.39 10.35 -12.70
N ASN A 195 -1.69 11.62 -12.96
CA ASN A 195 -1.49 12.76 -12.05
C ASN A 195 -0.08 12.78 -11.41
N GLY A 196 0.96 12.61 -12.23
CA GLY A 196 2.36 12.64 -11.80
C GLY A 196 2.85 11.34 -11.16
N LEU A 197 2.02 10.29 -11.15
CA LEU A 197 2.37 8.95 -10.70
C LEU A 197 2.52 8.01 -11.89
N THR A 198 3.72 7.45 -12.11
CA THR A 198 3.93 6.38 -13.09
C THR A 198 3.22 5.11 -12.62
N ALA A 199 2.12 4.76 -13.28
CA ALA A 199 1.28 3.61 -12.97
C ALA A 199 1.46 2.50 -14.02
N TYR A 200 1.42 1.24 -13.58
CA TYR A 200 1.37 0.07 -14.44
C TYR A 200 -0.05 -0.16 -14.93
N LYS A 201 -0.20 -0.36 -16.23
CA LYS A 201 -1.48 -0.63 -16.88
C LYS A 201 -1.71 -2.13 -17.00
N PHE A 202 -2.85 -2.61 -16.54
CA PHE A 202 -3.28 -3.99 -16.68
C PHE A 202 -4.63 -4.05 -17.38
N THR A 203 -4.79 -4.97 -18.32
CA THR A 203 -6.05 -5.18 -19.05
C THR A 203 -6.60 -6.56 -18.77
N GLN A 204 -7.84 -6.61 -18.29
CA GLN A 204 -8.61 -7.83 -18.07
C GLN A 204 -9.72 -7.91 -19.11
N ASN A 205 -9.80 -9.04 -19.81
CA ASN A 205 -10.84 -9.30 -20.80
C ASN A 205 -11.69 -10.50 -20.37
N ILE A 206 -13.00 -10.33 -20.37
CA ILE A 206 -14.00 -11.33 -20.01
C ILE A 206 -14.94 -11.45 -21.20
N GLY A 207 -14.80 -12.53 -21.95
CA GLY A 207 -15.56 -12.80 -23.17
C GLY A 207 -15.31 -11.87 -24.36
N PHE A 208 -14.61 -10.76 -24.17
CA PHE A 208 -13.98 -9.99 -25.24
C PHE A 208 -12.56 -10.50 -25.53
N ASP A 209 -12.07 -10.29 -26.74
CA ASP A 209 -10.65 -10.37 -27.06
C ASP A 209 -9.94 -9.02 -26.79
N ALA A 210 -8.64 -8.95 -27.11
CA ALA A 210 -7.84 -7.75 -26.90
C ALA A 210 -8.28 -6.55 -27.75
N ASP A 211 -8.94 -6.79 -28.89
CA ASP A 211 -9.47 -5.75 -29.78
C ASP A 211 -10.89 -5.31 -29.37
N GLY A 212 -11.44 -5.88 -28.29
CA GLY A 212 -12.76 -5.57 -27.77
C GLY A 212 -13.90 -6.23 -28.55
N LYS A 213 -13.60 -7.25 -29.37
CA LYS A 213 -14.59 -8.05 -30.08
C LYS A 213 -15.10 -9.17 -29.19
N LEU A 214 -16.41 -9.40 -29.23
CA LEU A 214 -17.06 -10.47 -28.48
C LEU A 214 -16.69 -11.85 -29.07
N VAL A 215 -16.09 -12.71 -28.25
CA VAL A 215 -15.56 -14.03 -28.68
C VAL A 215 -15.98 -15.19 -27.78
N GLU A 216 -16.08 -14.98 -26.48
CA GLU A 216 -16.43 -16.04 -25.52
C GLU A 216 -17.22 -15.48 -24.32
N PRO A 217 -18.40 -14.88 -24.57
CA PRO A 217 -19.24 -14.35 -23.50
C PRO A 217 -19.60 -15.46 -22.50
N VAL A 218 -19.63 -15.10 -21.22
CA VAL A 218 -20.05 -16.02 -20.17
C VAL A 218 -21.56 -15.94 -20.00
N LYS A 219 -22.21 -17.07 -19.69
CA LYS A 219 -23.60 -17.02 -19.22
C LYS A 219 -23.64 -16.22 -17.91
N PHE A 220 -24.65 -15.37 -17.75
CA PHE A 220 -24.82 -14.61 -16.52
C PHE A 220 -25.01 -15.57 -15.34
N ALA A 221 -24.21 -15.38 -14.29
CA ALA A 221 -24.26 -16.23 -13.10
C ALA A 221 -25.30 -15.67 -12.13
N SER A 222 -26.49 -16.26 -12.14
CA SER A 222 -27.57 -15.94 -11.21
C SER A 222 -27.14 -16.16 -9.76
N LEU A 223 -27.65 -15.31 -8.87
CA LEU A 223 -27.59 -15.49 -7.42
C LEU A 223 -28.94 -15.91 -6.82
N TYR A 224 -29.97 -16.06 -7.66
CA TYR A 224 -31.26 -16.63 -7.31
C TYR A 224 -31.27 -18.16 -7.50
N ASP A 225 -31.98 -18.86 -6.61
CA ASP A 225 -32.07 -20.32 -6.61
C ASP A 225 -32.79 -20.89 -7.85
N ASP A 226 -33.59 -20.07 -8.54
CA ASP A 226 -34.40 -20.41 -9.72
C ASP A 226 -33.89 -19.78 -11.02
N ASP A 227 -32.71 -19.15 -10.99
CA ASP A 227 -32.07 -18.55 -12.18
C ASP A 227 -32.90 -17.44 -12.86
N ALA A 228 -33.84 -16.82 -12.14
CA ALA A 228 -34.85 -15.90 -12.68
C ALA A 228 -34.29 -14.65 -13.39
N ASP A 229 -33.05 -14.24 -13.10
CA ASP A 229 -32.39 -13.08 -13.72
C ASP A 229 -31.40 -13.46 -14.84
N SER A 230 -31.21 -14.76 -15.09
CA SER A 230 -30.32 -15.30 -16.11
C SER A 230 -31.03 -15.67 -17.42
N GLN A 231 -32.36 -15.84 -17.39
CA GLN A 231 -33.18 -16.14 -18.56
C GLN A 231 -34.50 -15.37 -18.49
N ALA A 232 -35.00 -14.95 -19.64
CA ALA A 232 -36.26 -14.24 -19.75
C ALA A 232 -37.09 -14.82 -20.89
N THR A 233 -38.39 -14.98 -20.66
CA THR A 233 -39.36 -15.40 -21.68
C THR A 233 -40.34 -14.27 -21.93
N ALA A 234 -40.47 -13.87 -23.19
CA ALA A 234 -41.43 -12.88 -23.63
C ALA A 234 -41.87 -13.19 -25.07
N THR A 235 -42.92 -12.53 -25.55
CA THR A 235 -43.37 -12.71 -26.93
C THR A 235 -42.38 -12.07 -27.91
N ALA A 236 -42.35 -12.54 -29.15
CA ALA A 236 -41.53 -11.93 -30.20
C ALA A 236 -41.80 -10.43 -30.35
N LYS A 237 -43.06 -10.00 -30.21
CA LYS A 237 -43.44 -8.58 -30.19
C LYS A 237 -42.73 -7.82 -29.06
N LEU A 238 -42.72 -8.36 -27.84
CA LEU A 238 -42.07 -7.72 -26.69
C LEU A 238 -40.56 -7.59 -26.91
N TRP A 239 -39.92 -8.63 -27.45
CA TRP A 239 -38.51 -8.61 -27.83
C TRP A 239 -38.17 -7.71 -29.02
N GLY A 240 -39.18 -7.25 -29.78
CA GLY A 240 -38.97 -6.49 -31.01
C GLY A 240 -38.43 -7.35 -32.15
N LEU A 241 -38.68 -8.66 -32.14
CA LEU A 241 -38.24 -9.59 -33.18
C LEU A 241 -39.25 -9.67 -34.32
N GLU A 242 -38.75 -9.89 -35.54
CA GLU A 242 -39.57 -10.20 -36.71
C GLU A 242 -40.14 -11.63 -36.61
N GLY A 243 -41.37 -11.85 -37.09
CA GLY A 243 -42.02 -13.17 -37.08
C GLY A 243 -43.47 -13.11 -36.60
N ASP A 244 -43.93 -14.23 -36.03
CA ASP A 244 -45.23 -14.30 -35.35
C ASP A 244 -45.15 -13.50 -34.02
N PRO A 245 -45.89 -12.39 -33.86
CA PRO A 245 -45.78 -11.54 -32.69
C PRO A 245 -46.10 -12.23 -31.37
N GLU A 246 -46.90 -13.31 -31.40
CA GLU A 246 -47.32 -14.07 -30.22
C GLU A 246 -46.39 -15.26 -29.92
N GLU A 247 -45.37 -15.50 -30.75
CA GLU A 247 -44.39 -16.55 -30.52
C GLU A 247 -43.67 -16.29 -29.18
N SER A 248 -43.75 -17.27 -28.27
CA SER A 248 -43.05 -17.20 -26.99
C SER A 248 -41.58 -17.54 -27.17
N ILE A 249 -40.70 -16.59 -26.89
CA ILE A 249 -39.26 -16.72 -27.07
C ILE A 249 -38.57 -16.58 -25.71
N THR A 250 -37.74 -17.57 -25.38
CA THR A 250 -36.85 -17.55 -24.21
C THR A 250 -35.44 -17.19 -24.65
N MET A 251 -34.85 -16.19 -24.00
CA MET A 251 -33.46 -15.77 -24.20
C MET A 251 -32.64 -15.95 -22.92
N THR A 252 -31.36 -16.25 -23.09
CA THR A 252 -30.37 -16.31 -22.00
C THR A 252 -29.62 -15.00 -21.92
N ARG A 253 -29.39 -14.52 -20.69
CA ARG A 253 -28.53 -13.37 -20.40
C ARG A 253 -27.07 -13.80 -20.42
N TYR A 254 -26.28 -13.06 -21.17
CA TYR A 254 -24.84 -13.22 -21.26
C TYR A 254 -24.13 -11.99 -20.70
N TYR A 255 -22.89 -12.18 -20.30
CA TYR A 255 -22.02 -11.15 -19.76
C TYR A 255 -20.65 -11.18 -20.44
N ALA A 256 -20.14 -10.00 -20.73
CA ALA A 256 -18.77 -9.76 -21.13
C ALA A 256 -18.31 -8.44 -20.49
N ALA A 257 -17.02 -8.32 -20.23
CA ALA A 257 -16.45 -7.09 -19.72
C ALA A 257 -15.00 -6.92 -20.15
N GLN A 258 -14.57 -5.67 -20.23
CA GLN A 258 -13.17 -5.31 -20.46
C GLN A 258 -12.81 -4.23 -19.45
N ARG A 259 -11.79 -4.51 -18.63
CA ARG A 259 -11.33 -3.60 -17.60
C ARG A 259 -9.89 -3.22 -17.84
N THR A 260 -9.61 -1.95 -17.59
CA THR A 260 -8.23 -1.45 -17.53
C THR A 260 -7.98 -0.87 -16.16
N PHE A 261 -6.91 -1.32 -15.51
CA PHE A 261 -6.46 -0.86 -14.20
C PHE A 261 -5.13 -0.13 -14.37
N TRP A 262 -5.03 1.06 -13.78
CA TRP A 262 -3.76 1.76 -13.60
C TRP A 262 -3.37 1.61 -12.15
N VAL A 263 -2.24 0.96 -11.91
CA VAL A 263 -1.81 0.49 -10.60
C VAL A 263 -0.51 1.16 -10.22
N ASP A 264 -0.47 1.77 -9.04
CA ASP A 264 0.80 2.23 -8.47
C ASP A 264 1.72 1.03 -8.19
N PRO A 265 2.90 0.92 -8.82
CA PRO A 265 3.75 -0.26 -8.66
C PRO A 265 4.30 -0.46 -7.24
N VAL A 266 4.32 0.59 -6.41
CA VAL A 266 4.86 0.48 -5.05
C VAL A 266 3.79 0.06 -4.05
N SER A 267 2.65 0.76 -4.02
CA SER A 267 1.55 0.46 -3.08
C SER A 267 0.61 -0.66 -3.55
N GLY A 268 0.51 -0.90 -4.86
CA GLY A 268 -0.51 -1.77 -5.44
C GLY A 268 -1.91 -1.15 -5.49
N THR A 269 -2.03 0.15 -5.20
CA THR A 269 -3.30 0.89 -5.29
C THR A 269 -3.73 1.04 -6.75
N ILE A 270 -4.99 0.77 -7.05
CA ILE A 270 -5.59 1.12 -8.35
C ILE A 270 -5.92 2.61 -8.31
N VAL A 271 -5.16 3.42 -9.06
CA VAL A 271 -5.27 4.89 -9.08
C VAL A 271 -6.24 5.41 -10.13
N LYS A 272 -6.51 4.61 -11.16
CA LYS A 272 -7.50 4.89 -12.19
C LYS A 272 -8.03 3.56 -12.72
N LYS A 273 -9.31 3.52 -13.09
CA LYS A 273 -9.96 2.34 -13.67
C LYS A 273 -10.88 2.78 -14.81
N THR A 274 -10.87 1.99 -15.88
CA THR A 274 -11.90 2.02 -16.92
C THR A 274 -12.61 0.68 -16.90
N ASP A 275 -13.93 0.69 -16.82
CA ASP A 275 -14.78 -0.51 -16.81
C ASP A 275 -15.75 -0.44 -17.99
N ARG A 276 -15.64 -1.41 -18.89
CA ARG A 276 -16.64 -1.66 -19.93
C ARG A 276 -17.39 -2.93 -19.55
N GLY A 277 -18.67 -2.81 -19.27
CA GLY A 277 -19.54 -3.95 -18.99
C GLY A 277 -20.59 -4.11 -20.08
N TYR A 278 -20.80 -5.34 -20.55
CA TYR A 278 -21.80 -5.67 -21.54
C TYR A 278 -22.63 -6.86 -21.09
N GLN A 279 -23.93 -6.65 -20.98
CA GLN A 279 -24.92 -7.68 -20.71
C GLN A 279 -26.05 -7.58 -21.71
N TYR A 280 -26.48 -8.73 -22.22
CA TYR A 280 -27.48 -8.81 -23.25
C TYR A 280 -28.22 -10.15 -23.18
N TYR A 281 -29.43 -10.16 -23.69
CA TYR A 281 -30.22 -11.36 -23.91
C TYR A 281 -30.04 -11.86 -25.34
N ALA A 282 -29.84 -13.16 -25.49
CA ALA A 282 -29.74 -13.81 -26.78
C ALA A 282 -30.17 -15.29 -26.72
N ARG A 283 -30.63 -15.80 -27.87
CA ARG A 283 -30.81 -17.25 -28.09
C ARG A 283 -29.48 -17.97 -28.35
N GLU A 284 -28.54 -17.30 -29.01
CA GLU A 284 -27.19 -17.80 -29.27
C GLU A 284 -26.15 -16.85 -28.68
N ALA A 285 -25.19 -17.37 -27.91
CA ALA A 285 -24.25 -16.55 -27.14
C ALA A 285 -23.54 -15.46 -27.95
N LEU A 286 -23.11 -15.75 -29.18
CA LEU A 286 -22.36 -14.83 -30.04
C LEU A 286 -23.23 -13.99 -30.99
N LYS A 287 -24.55 -14.02 -30.81
CA LYS A 287 -25.50 -13.19 -31.55
C LYS A 287 -26.34 -12.39 -30.56
N PRO A 288 -25.82 -11.29 -30.00
CA PRO A 288 -26.60 -10.42 -29.14
C PRO A 288 -27.89 -9.97 -29.84
N GLU A 289 -29.03 -10.11 -29.18
CA GLU A 289 -30.34 -9.73 -29.74
C GLU A 289 -30.90 -8.51 -29.01
N VAL A 290 -30.85 -8.50 -27.67
CA VAL A 290 -31.39 -7.40 -26.86
C VAL A 290 -30.39 -6.98 -25.79
N THR A 291 -29.88 -5.76 -25.89
CA THR A 291 -28.96 -5.20 -24.89
C THR A 291 -29.71 -4.94 -23.58
N PHE A 292 -29.21 -5.51 -22.48
CA PHE A 292 -29.63 -5.13 -21.14
C PHE A 292 -28.85 -3.89 -20.68
N VAL A 293 -27.51 -3.95 -20.79
CA VAL A 293 -26.65 -2.78 -20.59
C VAL A 293 -25.34 -2.95 -21.36
N ASP A 294 -24.86 -1.93 -22.06
CA ASP A 294 -23.51 -1.82 -22.62
C ASP A 294 -22.97 -0.45 -22.23
N TYR A 295 -21.99 -0.39 -21.33
CA TYR A 295 -21.49 0.88 -20.82
C TYR A 295 -19.98 0.92 -20.84
N THR A 296 -19.42 2.12 -20.88
CA THR A 296 -18.02 2.36 -20.55
C THR A 296 -17.94 3.53 -19.58
N VAL A 297 -17.39 3.28 -18.39
CA VAL A 297 -17.15 4.29 -17.36
C VAL A 297 -15.66 4.37 -17.05
N THR A 298 -15.17 5.56 -16.71
CA THR A 298 -13.79 5.77 -16.26
C THR A 298 -13.79 6.59 -14.98
N SER A 299 -12.87 6.29 -14.06
CA SER A 299 -12.68 7.03 -12.82
C SER A 299 -12.61 8.53 -13.11
N ASN A 300 -13.42 9.31 -12.38
CA ASN A 300 -13.44 10.76 -12.52
C ASN A 300 -12.23 11.40 -11.83
N GLU A 301 -12.02 12.69 -12.07
CA GLU A 301 -10.82 13.40 -11.57
C GLU A 301 -10.69 13.34 -10.05
N GLU A 302 -11.78 13.56 -9.31
CA GLU A 302 -11.79 13.50 -7.84
C GLU A 302 -11.36 12.11 -7.33
N THR A 303 -11.85 11.05 -7.96
CA THR A 303 -11.46 9.67 -7.64
C THR A 303 -9.98 9.43 -7.94
N VAL A 304 -9.49 9.92 -9.09
CA VAL A 304 -8.08 9.78 -9.47
C VAL A 304 -7.18 10.53 -8.48
N GLU A 305 -7.49 11.78 -8.16
CA GLU A 305 -6.74 12.59 -7.19
C GLU A 305 -6.70 11.93 -5.81
N ALA A 306 -7.85 11.47 -5.30
CA ALA A 306 -7.94 10.80 -4.00
C ALA A 306 -7.13 9.50 -3.96
N GLN A 307 -7.21 8.68 -5.02
CA GLN A 307 -6.48 7.42 -5.08
C GLN A 307 -4.98 7.60 -5.30
N VAL A 308 -4.56 8.63 -6.05
CA VAL A 308 -3.15 9.00 -6.19
C VAL A 308 -2.60 9.50 -4.85
N ALA A 309 -3.34 10.33 -4.11
CA ALA A 309 -2.94 10.78 -2.78
C ALA A 309 -2.80 9.59 -1.81
N ALA A 310 -3.76 8.67 -1.79
CA ALA A 310 -3.69 7.45 -0.98
C ALA A 310 -2.46 6.60 -1.34
N ALA A 311 -2.17 6.41 -2.64
CA ALA A 311 -1.00 5.68 -3.10
C ALA A 311 0.33 6.37 -2.68
N GLN A 312 0.37 7.70 -2.71
CA GLN A 312 1.53 8.48 -2.25
C GLN A 312 1.74 8.36 -0.73
N ASP A 313 0.69 8.44 0.07
CA ASP A 313 0.77 8.27 1.53
C ASP A 313 1.32 6.87 1.90
N GLU A 314 0.86 5.85 1.19
CA GLU A 314 1.36 4.49 1.37
C GLU A 314 2.84 4.36 0.93
N ARG A 315 3.23 4.95 -0.20
CA ARG A 315 4.62 5.03 -0.66
C ARG A 315 5.53 5.72 0.35
N ASP A 316 5.10 6.84 0.89
CA ASP A 316 5.86 7.63 1.85
C ASP A 316 6.04 6.87 3.16
N ARG A 317 5.01 6.16 3.61
CA ARG A 317 5.11 5.24 4.75
C ARG A 317 6.12 4.13 4.51
N VAL A 318 6.07 3.46 3.34
CA VAL A 318 7.04 2.41 3.00
C VAL A 318 8.45 2.99 2.91
N SER A 319 8.64 4.15 2.27
CA SER A 319 9.94 4.83 2.12
C SER A 319 10.51 5.29 3.47
N LEU A 320 9.68 5.86 4.35
CA LEU A 320 10.09 6.35 5.66
C LEU A 320 10.74 5.25 6.48
N TRP A 321 10.04 4.13 6.61
CA TRP A 321 10.46 3.05 7.48
C TRP A 321 11.43 2.07 6.80
N GLY A 322 11.27 1.83 5.50
CA GLY A 322 12.12 0.90 4.74
C GLY A 322 13.45 1.50 4.30
N ARG A 323 13.55 2.83 4.19
CA ARG A 323 14.74 3.49 3.61
C ARG A 323 15.23 4.68 4.43
N ILE A 324 14.37 5.65 4.75
CA ILE A 324 14.80 6.93 5.35
C ILE A 324 15.30 6.71 6.79
N LEU A 325 14.54 6.03 7.65
CA LEU A 325 14.95 5.75 9.03
C LEU A 325 16.20 4.87 9.10
N PRO A 326 16.33 3.74 8.37
CA PRO A 326 17.57 2.98 8.32
C PRO A 326 18.80 3.81 7.93
N ILE A 327 18.71 4.63 6.89
CA ILE A 327 19.83 5.45 6.41
C ILE A 327 20.21 6.51 7.46
N THR A 328 19.22 7.24 7.99
CA THR A 328 19.45 8.29 8.98
C THR A 328 20.01 7.73 10.27
N PHE A 329 19.50 6.60 10.77
CA PHE A 329 20.02 5.93 11.95
C PHE A 329 21.41 5.36 11.72
N THR A 330 21.71 4.85 10.52
CA THR A 330 23.07 4.41 10.16
C THR A 330 24.06 5.57 10.18
N ALA A 331 23.72 6.69 9.53
CA ALA A 331 24.57 7.87 9.46
C ALA A 331 24.82 8.47 10.86
N LEU A 332 23.75 8.69 11.64
CA LEU A 332 23.86 9.20 13.01
C LEU A 332 24.59 8.22 13.93
N GLY A 333 24.36 6.92 13.76
CA GLY A 333 25.04 5.87 14.51
C GLY A 333 26.55 5.87 14.27
N LEU A 334 26.98 5.96 13.02
CA LEU A 334 28.39 6.06 12.65
C LEU A 334 29.04 7.35 13.15
N VAL A 335 28.36 8.50 12.99
CA VAL A 335 28.86 9.80 13.49
C VAL A 335 29.01 9.77 15.00
N ALA A 336 28.04 9.21 15.73
CA ALA A 336 28.11 9.05 17.17
C ALA A 336 29.24 8.11 17.59
N LEU A 337 29.41 6.95 16.93
CA LEU A 337 30.53 6.04 17.24
C LEU A 337 31.90 6.69 17.02
N VAL A 338 32.10 7.33 15.87
CA VAL A 338 33.37 8.01 15.56
C VAL A 338 33.60 9.19 16.49
N GLY A 339 32.59 10.04 16.71
CA GLY A 339 32.67 11.19 17.61
C GLY A 339 32.94 10.77 19.06
N GLY A 340 32.26 9.74 19.55
CA GLY A 340 32.48 9.17 20.88
C GLY A 340 33.87 8.56 21.03
N ALA A 341 34.36 7.84 20.02
CA ALA A 341 35.72 7.30 20.01
C ALA A 341 36.77 8.41 20.04
N LEU A 342 36.62 9.44 19.20
CA LEU A 342 37.52 10.59 19.17
C LEU A 342 37.53 11.31 20.53
N LEU A 343 36.37 11.63 21.09
CA LEU A 343 36.24 12.23 22.43
C LEU A 343 36.91 11.37 23.51
N GLY A 344 36.74 10.05 23.43
CA GLY A 344 37.42 9.08 24.28
C GLY A 344 38.96 9.20 24.18
N THR A 345 39.51 9.22 22.97
CA THR A 345 40.97 9.33 22.74
C THR A 345 41.55 10.66 23.24
N PHE A 346 40.84 11.78 23.08
CA PHE A 346 41.28 13.07 23.62
C PHE A 346 41.28 13.09 25.15
N SER A 347 40.30 12.43 25.80
CA SER A 347 40.27 12.32 27.27
C SER A 347 41.44 11.50 27.84
N LEU A 348 41.91 10.48 27.12
CA LEU A 348 43.06 9.66 27.50
C LEU A 348 44.37 10.45 27.35
N ARG A 349 44.52 11.24 26.28
CA ARG A 349 45.72 12.08 26.04
C ARG A 349 45.85 13.25 27.01
N ALA A 350 44.74 13.84 27.45
CA ALA A 350 44.75 14.91 28.44
C ALA A 350 45.24 14.43 29.83
N GLU A 351 45.00 13.16 30.19
CA GLU A 351 45.52 12.57 31.43
C GLU A 351 47.01 12.21 31.32
N SER A 352 47.50 11.73 30.16
CA SER A 352 48.93 11.45 29.98
C SER A 352 49.82 12.70 30.06
N LEU A 353 49.26 13.90 29.88
CA LEU A 353 49.98 15.18 30.05
C LEU A 353 49.87 15.76 31.46
N LEU A 354 49.02 15.20 32.33
CA LEU A 354 48.88 15.58 33.75
C LEU A 354 49.57 14.58 34.69
N ILE A 355 50.05 13.45 34.18
CA ILE A 355 50.90 12.50 34.90
C ILE A 355 52.35 12.87 34.61
N ASP A 356 52.93 13.70 35.47
CA ASP A 356 54.36 14.05 35.49
C ASP A 356 55.20 12.81 35.88
N PRO A 357 56.15 12.33 35.06
CA PRO A 357 57.04 11.22 35.40
C PRO A 357 58.19 11.76 36.26
N GLY A 358 57.88 12.15 37.49
CA GLY A 358 58.80 12.96 38.28
C GLY A 358 58.85 12.65 39.77
N LEU A 359 58.49 11.47 40.24
CA LEU A 359 58.74 11.07 41.64
C LEU A 359 58.94 9.56 41.78
N ASP A 360 60.16 9.10 41.50
CA ASP A 360 60.76 7.89 42.09
C ASP A 360 62.20 8.25 42.46
N ASP A 361 62.43 8.64 43.71
CA ASP A 361 63.22 7.86 44.67
C ASP A 361 63.68 8.71 45.88
N THR A 362 63.60 8.06 47.04
CA THR A 362 64.29 8.30 48.32
C THR A 362 63.78 9.37 49.32
N GLY A 363 63.27 8.87 50.46
CA GLY A 363 64.17 8.85 51.63
C GLY A 363 63.63 9.36 52.98
N GLY A 364 63.42 8.43 53.92
CA GLY A 364 63.52 8.65 55.37
C GLY A 364 62.41 7.94 56.17
N ARG A 365 62.66 7.04 57.13
CA ARG A 365 63.86 6.80 57.96
C ARG A 365 63.60 5.57 58.86
N PHE A 366 64.69 4.98 59.36
CA PHE A 366 64.82 4.16 60.58
C PHE A 366 64.55 2.64 60.56
N PHE A 367 65.62 1.87 60.32
CA PHE A 367 65.94 0.69 61.12
C PHE A 367 67.16 1.00 62.00
N GLY A 368 67.14 0.56 63.26
CA GLY A 368 68.32 0.48 64.10
C GLY A 368 68.82 -0.96 64.19
N ARG A 369 70.09 -1.22 63.84
CA ARG A 369 71.08 -1.97 64.63
C ARG A 369 72.38 -2.24 63.84
N ARG A 370 73.44 -1.52 64.25
CA ARG A 370 74.82 -1.94 64.59
C ARG A 370 75.75 -2.57 63.53
N GLY A 371 76.93 -1.95 63.43
CA GLY A 371 78.27 -2.52 63.13
C GLY A 371 78.63 -2.52 61.65
N ASP A 372 79.85 -2.23 61.19
CA ASP A 372 81.10 -1.78 61.79
C ASP A 372 82.02 -1.41 60.61
N GLU A 373 83.05 -0.59 60.86
CA GLU A 373 84.31 -0.45 60.09
C GLU A 373 84.32 0.06 58.63
N GLY A 374 85.18 1.07 58.39
CA GLY A 374 85.95 1.17 57.13
C GLY A 374 85.85 2.47 56.33
N GLU A 375 86.72 3.41 56.68
CA GLU A 375 87.29 4.60 55.98
C GLU A 375 87.16 4.86 54.45
N PRO A 376 87.46 6.09 53.99
CA PRO A 376 86.69 6.79 52.93
C PRO A 376 87.47 7.18 51.64
N VAL A 377 86.78 8.00 50.80
CA VAL A 377 87.24 9.01 49.81
C VAL A 377 87.71 8.56 48.39
N PRO A 378 87.88 9.48 47.39
CA PRO A 378 86.88 10.36 46.73
C PRO A 378 87.16 10.54 45.20
N GLY A 379 86.37 11.35 44.48
CA GLY A 379 86.79 11.97 43.21
C GLY A 379 85.61 12.34 42.29
N ALA A 380 85.29 13.63 42.12
CA ALA A 380 85.82 14.51 41.04
C ALA A 380 85.01 14.28 39.74
N GLU A 381 84.41 15.23 39.01
CA GLU A 381 84.45 16.70 38.83
C GLU A 381 83.11 17.06 38.12
N ALA A 382 82.32 18.05 38.56
CA ALA A 382 82.31 19.46 38.15
C ALA A 382 82.18 19.74 36.63
N MET A 383 81.09 20.42 36.22
CA MET A 383 81.04 21.60 35.32
C MET A 383 79.55 21.99 35.08
N THR A 384 78.98 22.92 35.86
CA THR A 384 78.80 24.36 35.54
C THR A 384 78.39 24.70 34.10
N GLU A 385 77.18 25.22 33.92
CA GLU A 385 77.01 26.57 33.35
C GLU A 385 75.69 27.24 33.77
N LYS A 386 75.79 28.55 33.99
CA LYS A 386 74.78 29.46 34.55
C LYS A 386 73.95 30.10 33.42
N LEU A 387 72.62 30.16 33.62
CA LEU A 387 71.73 31.34 33.63
C LEU A 387 72.17 32.59 32.81
N PRO A 388 71.25 33.37 32.19
CA PRO A 388 70.14 33.95 32.97
C PRO A 388 68.81 34.27 32.25
N ALA A 389 67.83 34.49 33.12
CA ALA A 389 66.49 35.02 32.87
C ALA A 389 66.45 36.57 32.92
N GLN A 390 65.23 37.08 32.69
CA GLN A 390 64.69 38.44 32.89
C GLN A 390 64.67 39.32 31.63
N ARG A 391 63.57 40.03 31.28
CA ARG A 391 62.54 40.66 32.13
C ARG A 391 61.22 40.92 31.35
N PRO A 392 60.09 41.13 32.02
CA PRO A 392 58.76 41.38 31.44
C PRO A 392 58.30 42.84 31.53
N SER A 393 57.34 43.19 30.68
CA SER A 393 56.22 44.17 30.80
C SER A 393 55.89 44.66 29.37
N ASP A 394 54.67 44.91 28.91
CA ASP A 394 53.51 45.56 29.52
C ASP A 394 52.19 45.21 28.80
N LEU A 395 51.08 45.33 29.53
CA LEU A 395 49.67 45.16 29.13
C LEU A 395 49.10 46.41 28.38
N PRO A 396 47.93 46.30 27.72
CA PRO A 396 47.39 47.24 26.72
C PRO A 396 46.47 48.32 27.37
N PRO A 397 45.83 49.28 26.65
CA PRO A 397 44.57 49.00 25.91
C PRO A 397 44.19 49.95 24.72
N ASP A 398 43.21 49.46 23.95
CA ASP A 398 42.03 50.14 23.34
C ASP A 398 42.07 51.33 22.33
N LYS A 399 41.37 51.04 21.20
CA LYS A 399 40.26 51.79 20.54
C LYS A 399 40.57 52.98 19.61
N PRO A 400 39.59 53.49 18.83
CA PRO A 400 38.72 52.83 17.83
C PRO A 400 38.63 53.65 16.52
N VAL A 401 37.86 53.16 15.53
CA VAL A 401 36.99 53.82 14.50
C VAL A 401 37.00 52.98 13.23
#